data_AF-A0AAD5UF94-F1
#
_entry.id   AF-A0AAD5UF94-F1
#
_cell.length_a   1.000
_cell.length_b   1.000
_cell.length_c   1.000
_cell.angle_alpha   90.00
_cell.angle_beta   90.00
_cell.angle_gamma   90.00
#
_symmetry.space_group_name_H-M   'P 1'
#
loop_
_entity.id
_entity.type
_entity.pdbx_description
1 polymer ?
#
loop_
_entity_poly.entity_id
_entity_poly.type
_entity_poly.pdbx_seq_one_letter_code
_entity_poly.pdbx_strand_id
1 'polypeptide(L)'
;MREDDDEFFYKQAKLRAEIRLKENRPQPIDLIVINLTIKNIDILEILDNLKGPELTQLLSDLQLFIQFDEQDEYYKSIKEIVEFRLQNTRTGISDKIKKDITELYATKSIAELIELEHQVKEKMKQDFIDLDYWENILKILNVYKARAKLQKYIKTVILEKKEFKRQEFKPYMEPTVSSIVQEDDLIFTQSQNQQYIQESRNEILQKYQIQQTTESLFQETIEQRQALYQQMVRDASVDIEDEEIMKSNFDFGEKYKPRKPDYYNRIKCSILM
;
A
#
# COMPACT_ATOMS: atom_id res chain seq x y z
N MET A 1 20.38 -27.55 13.06
CA MET A 1 19.22 -27.96 13.89
C MET A 1 18.72 -26.81 14.75
N ARG A 2 19.43 -26.31 15.78
CA ARG A 2 18.90 -25.18 16.58
C ARG A 2 18.72 -23.86 15.81
N GLU A 3 19.68 -23.49 14.98
CA GLU A 3 19.60 -22.24 14.20
C GLU A 3 18.47 -22.27 13.17
N ASP A 4 18.24 -23.43 12.53
CA ASP A 4 17.15 -23.62 11.56
C ASP A 4 15.77 -23.52 12.24
N ASP A 5 15.66 -24.04 13.48
CA ASP A 5 14.44 -23.99 14.28
C ASP A 5 14.14 -22.55 14.74
N ASP A 6 15.14 -21.82 15.25
CA ASP A 6 14.99 -20.44 15.72
C ASP A 6 14.60 -19.49 14.57
N GLU A 7 15.19 -19.66 13.38
CA GLU A 7 14.82 -18.92 12.19
C GLU A 7 13.38 -19.23 11.74
N PHE A 8 12.98 -20.50 11.81
CA PHE A 8 11.62 -20.91 11.50
C PHE A 8 10.60 -20.25 12.45
N PHE A 9 10.87 -20.26 13.77
CA PHE A 9 10.00 -19.63 14.77
C PHE A 9 9.91 -18.11 14.57
N TYR A 10 11.04 -17.46 14.27
CA TYR A 10 11.09 -16.03 13.95
C TYR A 10 10.23 -15.68 12.72
N LYS A 11 10.41 -16.42 11.61
CA LYS A 11 9.62 -16.22 10.39
C LYS A 11 8.12 -16.46 10.63
N GLN A 12 7.78 -17.50 11.38
CA GLN A 12 6.40 -17.80 11.78
C GLN A 12 5.80 -16.67 12.63
N ALA A 13 6.54 -16.15 13.61
CA ALA A 13 6.09 -15.06 14.47
C ALA A 13 5.82 -13.79 13.65
N LYS A 14 6.71 -13.45 12.72
CA LYS A 14 6.54 -12.32 11.79
C LYS A 14 5.31 -12.49 10.89
N LEU A 15 5.13 -13.67 10.31
CA LEU A 15 3.96 -13.96 9.47
C LEU A 15 2.65 -13.85 10.27
N ARG A 16 2.62 -14.37 11.50
CA ARG A 16 1.45 -14.26 12.40
C ARG A 16 1.12 -12.80 12.72
N ALA A 17 2.13 -11.98 12.97
CA ALA A 17 1.95 -10.55 13.18
C ALA A 17 1.28 -9.88 11.96
N GLU A 18 1.75 -10.18 10.76
CA GLU A 18 1.17 -9.64 9.52
C GLU A 18 -0.29 -10.06 9.31
N ILE A 19 -0.62 -11.33 9.60
CA ILE A 19 -2.00 -11.83 9.52
C ILE A 19 -2.90 -11.10 10.51
N ARG A 20 -2.50 -10.99 11.79
CA ARG A 20 -3.30 -10.30 12.82
C ARG A 20 -3.51 -8.84 12.52
N LEU A 21 -2.52 -8.18 11.92
CA LEU A 21 -2.66 -6.79 11.49
C LEU A 21 -3.68 -6.67 10.36
N LYS A 22 -3.68 -7.58 9.38
CA LYS A 22 -4.68 -7.62 8.29
C LYS A 22 -6.09 -7.90 8.81
N GLU A 23 -6.21 -8.68 9.88
CA GLU A 23 -7.46 -8.98 10.56
C GLU A 23 -7.90 -7.90 11.56
N ASN A 24 -7.26 -6.73 11.60
CA ASN A 24 -7.56 -5.61 12.50
C ASN A 24 -7.52 -5.96 14.00
N ARG A 25 -6.71 -6.94 14.39
CA ARG A 25 -6.54 -7.37 15.80
C ARG A 25 -5.06 -7.46 16.21
N PRO A 26 -4.26 -6.41 15.96
CA PRO A 26 -2.84 -6.47 16.25
C PRO A 26 -2.59 -6.55 17.75
N GLN A 27 -1.65 -7.42 18.14
CA GLN A 27 -1.06 -7.40 19.47
C GLN A 27 0.07 -6.35 19.52
N PRO A 28 0.49 -5.91 20.71
CA PRO A 28 1.57 -4.92 20.85
C PRO A 28 2.88 -5.36 20.16
N ILE A 29 3.22 -6.66 20.28
CA ILE A 29 4.39 -7.22 19.59
C ILE A 29 4.25 -7.13 18.06
N ASP A 30 3.05 -7.32 17.51
CA ASP A 30 2.83 -7.27 16.08
C ASP A 30 3.11 -5.86 15.53
N LEU A 31 2.69 -4.82 16.27
CA LEU A 31 2.97 -3.42 15.92
C LEU A 31 4.47 -3.14 15.94
N ILE A 32 5.18 -3.64 16.95
CA ILE A 32 6.65 -3.49 17.08
C ILE A 32 7.37 -4.18 15.92
N VAL A 33 7.00 -5.40 15.58
CA VAL A 33 7.63 -6.17 14.49
C VAL A 33 7.36 -5.54 13.13
N ILE A 34 6.13 -5.06 12.90
CA ILE A 34 5.72 -4.49 11.62
C ILE A 34 6.19 -3.04 11.46
N ASN A 35 6.45 -2.31 12.55
CA ASN A 35 6.97 -0.94 12.47
C ASN A 35 8.27 -0.87 11.64
N LEU A 36 9.15 -1.85 11.83
CA LEU A 36 10.36 -1.95 11.02
C LEU A 36 10.06 -2.19 9.54
N THR A 37 8.94 -2.82 9.19
CA THR A 37 8.66 -3.29 7.83
C THR A 37 7.87 -2.28 6.99
N ILE A 38 6.81 -1.67 7.54
CA ILE A 38 5.77 -1.03 6.71
C ILE A 38 5.36 0.36 7.20
N LYS A 39 5.37 0.62 8.51
CA LYS A 39 4.68 1.77 9.10
C LYS A 39 5.62 2.62 9.94
N ASN A 40 5.40 3.94 9.94
CA ASN A 40 6.08 4.88 10.82
C ASN A 40 5.19 5.13 12.06
N ILE A 41 4.91 4.07 12.81
CA ILE A 41 4.12 4.15 14.04
C ILE A 41 5.04 4.62 15.17
N ASP A 42 4.51 5.47 16.04
CA ASP A 42 5.20 5.84 17.26
C ASP A 42 5.13 4.69 18.27
N ILE A 43 6.20 3.90 18.34
CA ILE A 43 6.31 2.79 19.28
C ILE A 43 6.30 3.28 20.72
N LEU A 44 6.86 4.46 20.99
CA LEU A 44 6.90 4.97 22.36
C LEU A 44 5.49 5.26 22.86
N GLU A 45 4.63 5.82 22.02
CA GLU A 45 3.22 6.03 22.35
C GLU A 45 2.49 4.71 22.62
N ILE A 46 2.74 3.67 21.80
CA ILE A 46 2.19 2.33 22.07
C ILE A 46 2.66 1.84 23.44
N LEU A 47 3.97 1.88 23.69
CA LEU A 47 4.57 1.40 24.94
C LEU A 47 4.10 2.18 26.15
N ASP A 48 3.75 3.46 26.02
CA ASP A 48 3.22 4.29 27.11
C ASP A 48 1.76 3.94 27.43
N ASN A 49 1.00 3.43 26.45
CA ASN A 49 -0.42 3.11 26.61
C ASN A 49 -0.71 1.68 27.12
N LEU A 50 0.27 0.77 27.12
CA LEU A 50 0.09 -0.60 27.63
C LEU A 50 -0.16 -0.64 29.13
N LYS A 51 -0.81 -1.70 29.64
CA LYS A 51 -0.99 -1.91 31.09
C LYS A 51 -0.05 -2.99 31.63
N GLY A 52 0.06 -3.09 32.96
CA GLY A 52 0.88 -4.10 33.65
C GLY A 52 0.84 -5.52 33.05
N PRO A 53 -0.33 -6.16 32.90
CA PRO A 53 -0.41 -7.51 32.34
C PRO A 53 0.04 -7.58 30.87
N GLU A 54 -0.28 -6.56 30.07
CA GLU A 54 0.11 -6.47 28.67
C GLU A 54 1.62 -6.27 28.51
N LEU A 55 2.24 -5.48 29.40
CA LEU A 55 3.69 -5.30 29.45
C LEU A 55 4.41 -6.61 29.81
N THR A 56 3.88 -7.39 30.75
CA THR A 56 4.43 -8.71 31.09
C THR A 56 4.33 -9.68 29.91
N GLN A 57 3.20 -9.70 29.22
CA GLN A 57 3.03 -10.51 28.01
C GLN A 57 4.02 -10.07 26.92
N LEU A 58 4.15 -8.77 26.68
CA LEU A 58 5.08 -8.23 25.69
C LEU A 58 6.54 -8.61 26.00
N LEU A 59 6.96 -8.61 27.27
CA LEU A 59 8.31 -9.09 27.61
C LEU A 59 8.53 -10.54 27.24
N SER A 60 7.54 -11.40 27.48
CA SER A 60 7.62 -12.81 27.08
C SER A 60 7.71 -12.93 25.55
N ASP A 61 6.90 -12.17 24.82
CA ASP A 61 6.88 -12.21 23.36
C ASP A 61 8.20 -11.69 22.76
N LEU A 62 8.84 -10.68 23.38
CA LEU A 62 10.12 -10.10 22.94
C LEU A 62 11.31 -11.07 23.08
N GLN A 63 11.25 -12.06 23.98
CA GLN A 63 12.35 -12.99 24.21
C GLN A 63 12.74 -13.75 22.94
N LEU A 64 11.75 -14.17 22.15
CA LEU A 64 11.97 -14.85 20.88
C LEU A 64 12.79 -13.99 19.90
N PHE A 65 12.47 -12.69 19.81
CA PHE A 65 13.14 -11.76 18.89
C PHE A 65 14.56 -11.43 19.34
N ILE A 66 14.76 -11.26 20.65
CA ILE A 66 16.08 -10.98 21.22
C ILE A 66 17.01 -12.19 21.12
N GLN A 67 16.48 -13.41 21.28
CA GLN A 67 17.26 -14.63 21.11
C GLN A 67 17.65 -14.86 19.65
N PHE A 68 16.77 -14.52 18.70
CA PHE A 68 17.04 -14.68 17.28
C PHE A 68 18.12 -13.70 16.78
N ASP A 69 18.05 -12.43 17.20
CA ASP A 69 19.06 -11.43 16.87
C ASP A 69 19.54 -10.74 18.14
N GLU A 70 20.54 -11.36 18.77
CA GLU A 70 21.16 -10.83 19.98
C GLU A 70 21.87 -9.50 19.75
N GLN A 71 22.20 -9.09 18.51
CA GLN A 71 22.87 -7.81 18.27
C GLN A 71 21.88 -6.67 18.02
N ASP A 72 20.60 -6.99 17.82
CA ASP A 72 19.58 -5.98 17.53
C ASP A 72 19.32 -5.07 18.73
N GLU A 73 19.77 -3.82 18.63
CA GLU A 73 19.58 -2.79 19.65
C GLU A 73 18.09 -2.40 19.79
N TYR A 74 17.27 -2.66 18.78
CA TYR A 74 15.86 -2.29 18.76
C TYR A 74 15.06 -3.02 19.83
N TYR A 75 15.06 -4.36 19.81
CA TYR A 75 14.30 -5.16 20.78
C TYR A 75 14.89 -5.04 22.19
N LYS A 76 16.20 -4.87 22.33
CA LYS A 76 16.86 -4.58 23.61
C LYS A 76 16.38 -3.27 24.22
N SER A 77 16.33 -2.20 23.43
CA SER A 77 15.88 -0.89 23.91
C SER A 77 14.41 -0.95 24.35
N ILE A 78 13.56 -1.68 23.63
CA ILE A 78 12.16 -1.90 24.01
C ILE A 78 12.07 -2.69 25.32
N LYS A 79 12.83 -3.78 25.45
CA LYS A 79 12.89 -4.59 26.67
C LYS A 79 13.26 -3.74 27.89
N GLU A 80 14.31 -2.92 27.79
CA GLU A 80 14.76 -2.04 28.88
C GLU A 80 13.65 -1.06 29.32
N ILE A 81 12.92 -0.48 28.37
CA ILE A 81 11.78 0.42 28.65
C ILE A 81 10.65 -0.34 29.37
N VAL A 82 10.29 -1.53 28.89
CA VAL A 82 9.19 -2.32 29.45
C VAL A 82 9.54 -2.85 30.85
N GLU A 83 10.76 -3.35 31.06
CA GLU A 83 11.25 -3.80 32.36
C GLU A 83 11.22 -2.68 33.39
N PHE A 84 11.71 -1.49 33.01
CA PHE A 84 11.61 -0.33 33.87
C PHE A 84 10.16 0.00 34.22
N ARG A 85 9.25 -0.01 33.24
CA ARG A 85 7.86 0.35 33.48
C ARG A 85 7.15 -0.60 34.46
N LEU A 86 7.49 -1.89 34.41
CA LEU A 86 7.02 -2.87 35.39
C LEU A 86 7.58 -2.60 36.79
N GLN A 87 8.87 -2.27 36.89
CA GLN A 87 9.55 -1.96 38.16
C GLN A 87 9.09 -0.63 38.79
N ASN A 88 8.69 0.36 37.98
CA ASN A 88 8.42 1.74 38.44
C ASN A 88 7.01 2.01 38.94
N THR A 89 6.17 0.99 39.06
CA THR A 89 4.90 1.10 39.78
C THR A 89 5.07 1.43 41.28
N ARG A 90 6.31 1.43 41.81
CA ARG A 90 6.61 1.62 43.24
C ARG A 90 7.77 2.60 43.55
N THR A 91 8.02 3.63 42.73
CA THR A 91 9.08 4.61 43.07
C THR A 91 8.59 5.71 44.00
N GLY A 92 9.27 5.88 45.15
CA GLY A 92 9.00 6.87 46.20
C GLY A 92 9.35 8.32 45.84
N ILE A 93 9.73 8.62 44.59
CA ILE A 93 9.90 9.99 44.12
C ILE A 93 8.52 10.62 43.91
N SER A 94 8.35 11.87 44.34
CA SER A 94 7.15 12.68 44.08
C SER A 94 6.90 12.84 42.58
N ASP A 95 5.65 12.65 42.14
CA ASP A 95 5.27 12.75 40.72
C ASP A 95 5.59 14.11 40.08
N LYS A 96 5.71 15.16 40.88
CA LYS A 96 6.12 16.50 40.41
C LYS A 96 7.58 16.50 39.94
N ILE A 97 8.48 15.93 40.75
CA ILE A 97 9.90 15.81 40.42
C ILE A 97 10.09 14.88 39.22
N LYS A 98 9.31 13.79 39.14
CA LYS A 98 9.32 12.91 37.97
C LYS A 98 8.97 13.67 36.69
N LYS A 99 7.91 14.49 36.71
CA LYS A 99 7.51 15.30 35.55
C LYS A 99 8.58 16.30 35.11
N ASP A 100 9.15 17.05 36.05
CA ASP A 100 10.19 18.04 35.74
C ASP A 100 11.42 17.36 35.12
N ILE A 101 11.83 16.20 35.67
CA ILE A 101 12.93 15.37 35.14
C ILE A 101 12.58 14.82 33.75
N THR A 102 11.35 14.34 33.57
CA THR A 102 10.84 13.82 32.30
C THR A 102 10.88 14.88 31.21
N GLU A 103 10.42 16.10 31.49
CA GLU A 103 10.45 17.22 30.54
C GLU A 103 11.89 17.61 30.18
N LEU A 104 12.77 17.66 31.19
CA LEU A 104 14.20 17.96 31.01
C LEU A 104 14.92 16.92 30.15
N TYR A 105 14.61 15.63 30.31
CA TYR A 105 15.30 14.56 29.60
C TYR A 105 14.71 14.28 28.21
N ALA A 106 13.45 14.63 27.96
CA ALA A 106 12.79 14.41 26.68
C ALA A 106 13.44 15.19 25.51
N THR A 107 14.03 16.36 25.78
CA THR A 107 14.63 17.22 24.75
C THR A 107 16.12 16.99 24.53
N LYS A 108 16.76 16.14 25.35
CA LYS A 108 18.23 15.97 25.37
C LYS A 108 18.71 14.94 24.35
N SER A 109 19.92 15.16 23.84
CA SER A 109 20.57 14.18 22.95
C SER A 109 21.06 12.95 23.74
N ILE A 110 21.32 11.84 23.03
CA ILE A 110 21.88 10.63 23.66
C ILE A 110 23.22 10.92 24.34
N ALA A 111 24.05 11.77 23.74
CA ALA A 111 25.34 12.15 24.31
C ALA A 111 25.17 12.94 25.63
N GLU A 112 24.25 13.91 25.65
CA GLU A 112 23.93 14.67 26.87
C GLU A 112 23.36 13.78 27.98
N LEU A 113 22.54 12.77 27.64
CA LEU A 113 22.03 11.80 28.61
C LEU A 113 23.15 10.95 29.21
N ILE A 114 24.16 10.56 28.42
CA ILE A 114 25.34 9.84 28.92
C ILE A 114 26.18 10.72 29.85
N GLU A 115 26.34 12.00 29.50
CA GLU A 115 27.08 12.95 30.35
C GLU A 115 26.38 13.18 31.69
N LEU A 116 25.05 13.33 31.67
CA LEU A 116 24.24 13.41 32.89
C LEU A 116 24.35 12.14 33.74
N GLU A 117 24.41 10.96 33.13
CA GLU A 117 24.65 9.70 33.85
C GLU A 117 25.98 9.75 34.63
N HIS A 118 27.03 10.26 33.98
CA HIS A 118 28.35 10.40 34.59
C HIS A 118 28.29 11.36 35.79
N GLN A 119 27.68 12.53 35.60
CA GLN A 119 27.53 13.53 36.67
C GLN A 119 26.74 12.99 37.86
N VAL A 120 25.64 12.25 37.61
CA VAL A 120 24.84 11.61 38.67
C VAL A 120 25.66 10.54 39.39
N LYS A 121 26.43 9.71 38.67
CA LYS A 121 27.31 8.69 39.27
C LYS A 121 28.42 9.30 40.11
N GLU A 122 28.98 10.44 39.71
CA GLU A 122 29.98 11.16 40.51
C GLU A 122 29.37 11.80 41.75
N LYS A 123 28.21 12.44 41.62
CA LYS A 123 27.43 12.96 42.76
C LYS A 123 27.11 11.87 43.77
N MET A 124 26.74 10.67 43.31
CA MET A 124 26.45 9.52 44.17
C MET A 124 27.69 9.01 44.94
N LYS A 125 28.90 9.17 44.39
CA LYS A 125 30.16 8.80 45.08
C LYS A 125 30.55 9.83 46.15
N GLN A 126 30.14 11.09 45.99
CA GLN A 126 30.47 12.19 46.89
C GLN A 126 29.45 12.33 48.03
N ASP A 127 28.16 12.22 47.72
CA ASP A 127 27.06 12.43 48.66
C ASP A 127 26.35 11.12 49.01
N PHE A 128 26.53 10.64 50.24
CA PHE A 128 25.92 9.41 50.76
C PHE A 128 24.51 9.61 51.36
N ILE A 129 24.04 10.86 51.46
CA ILE A 129 22.82 11.20 52.21
C ILE A 129 21.56 10.73 51.46
N ASP A 130 21.57 10.80 50.13
CA ASP A 130 20.38 10.57 49.28
C ASP A 130 20.60 9.49 48.21
N LEU A 131 21.19 8.35 48.59
CA LEU A 131 21.48 7.25 47.65
C LEU A 131 20.25 6.74 46.90
N ASP A 132 19.12 6.54 47.60
CA ASP A 132 17.87 6.05 46.98
C ASP A 132 17.30 7.07 45.96
N TYR A 133 17.46 8.37 46.20
CA TYR A 133 17.08 9.41 45.25
C TYR A 133 17.93 9.34 43.97
N TRP A 134 19.26 9.28 44.11
CA TRP A 134 20.17 9.18 42.97
C TRP A 134 20.02 7.87 42.20
N GLU A 135 19.79 6.75 42.88
CA GLU A 135 19.48 5.47 42.25
C GLU A 135 18.21 5.56 41.41
N ASN A 136 17.16 6.19 41.94
CA ASN A 136 15.92 6.35 41.20
C ASN A 136 16.06 7.32 40.02
N ILE A 137 16.89 8.37 40.13
CA ILE A 137 17.28 9.21 38.98
C ILE A 137 18.01 8.40 37.91
N LEU A 138 18.99 7.57 38.30
CA LEU A 138 19.74 6.73 37.36
C LEU A 138 18.81 5.76 36.63
N LYS A 139 17.86 5.15 37.33
CA LYS A 139 16.84 4.29 36.71
C LYS A 139 16.05 5.07 35.67
N ILE A 140 15.54 6.27 36.01
CA ILE A 140 14.80 7.13 35.08
C ILE A 140 15.67 7.47 33.86
N LEU A 141 16.92 7.88 34.09
CA LEU A 141 17.83 8.30 33.03
C LEU A 141 18.18 7.16 32.06
N ASN A 142 18.35 5.93 32.55
CA ASN A 142 18.56 4.76 31.70
C ASN A 142 17.40 4.53 30.72
N VAL A 143 16.17 4.79 31.15
CA VAL A 143 14.98 4.67 30.28
C VAL A 143 14.99 5.73 29.20
N TYR A 144 15.26 6.98 29.53
CA TYR A 144 15.31 8.06 28.53
C TYR A 144 16.40 7.79 27.50
N LYS A 145 17.54 7.25 27.93
CA LYS A 145 18.60 6.77 27.04
C LYS A 145 18.11 5.62 26.15
N ALA A 146 17.39 4.63 26.69
CA ALA A 146 16.79 3.55 25.90
C ALA A 146 15.74 4.07 24.90
N ARG A 147 14.88 5.02 25.30
CA ARG A 147 13.89 5.68 24.42
C ARG A 147 14.58 6.45 23.30
N ALA A 148 15.63 7.20 23.61
CA ALA A 148 16.39 7.96 22.63
C ALA A 148 17.15 7.05 21.64
N LYS A 149 17.73 5.94 22.12
CA LYS A 149 18.33 4.89 21.28
C LYS A 149 17.29 4.29 20.33
N LEU A 150 16.13 3.91 20.86
CA LEU A 150 15.02 3.35 20.07
C LEU A 150 14.57 4.32 18.97
N GLN A 151 14.35 5.60 19.30
CA GLN A 151 13.99 6.62 18.31
C GLN A 151 15.06 6.81 17.24
N LYS A 152 16.34 6.83 17.63
CA LYS A 152 17.44 6.94 16.69
C LYS A 152 17.45 5.76 15.72
N TYR A 153 17.34 4.54 16.24
CA TYR A 153 17.31 3.32 15.43
C TYR A 153 16.13 3.31 14.45
N ILE A 154 14.92 3.62 14.92
CA ILE A 154 13.74 3.68 14.05
C ILE A 154 13.94 4.71 12.93
N LYS A 155 14.48 5.89 13.26
CA LYS A 155 14.78 6.93 12.26
C LYS A 155 15.80 6.45 11.24
N THR A 156 16.90 5.82 11.63
CA THR A 156 17.92 5.34 10.69
C THR A 156 17.36 4.28 9.75
N VAL A 157 16.68 3.26 10.29
CA VAL A 157 16.08 2.19 9.48
C VAL A 157 15.03 2.72 8.50
N ILE A 158 14.19 3.67 8.92
CA ILE A 158 13.20 4.29 8.03
C ILE A 158 13.88 5.10 6.92
N LEU A 159 14.96 5.82 7.24
CA LEU A 159 15.72 6.59 6.24
C LEU A 159 16.39 5.66 5.23
N GLU A 160 17.10 4.63 5.68
CA GLU A 160 17.73 3.62 4.82
C GLU A 160 16.71 2.97 3.89
N LYS A 161 15.52 2.61 4.39
CA LYS A 161 14.45 2.06 3.56
C LYS A 161 13.91 3.04 2.53
N LYS A 162 13.77 4.32 2.90
CA LYS A 162 13.38 5.38 1.96
C LYS A 162 14.42 5.55 0.86
N GLU A 163 15.71 5.51 1.21
CA GLU A 163 16.81 5.59 0.25
C GLU A 163 16.86 4.37 -0.66
N PHE A 164 16.70 3.16 -0.12
CA PHE A 164 16.61 1.94 -0.91
C PHE A 164 15.49 2.01 -1.95
N LYS A 165 14.27 2.40 -1.52
CA LYS A 165 13.15 2.61 -2.45
C LYS A 165 13.47 3.69 -3.49
N ARG A 166 14.08 4.81 -3.08
CA ARG A 166 14.50 5.86 -4.04
C ARG A 166 15.47 5.31 -5.09
N GLN A 167 16.43 4.48 -4.69
CA GLN A 167 17.36 3.85 -5.63
C GLN A 167 16.68 2.83 -6.54
N GLU A 168 15.75 2.03 -6.01
CA GLU A 168 14.92 1.10 -6.79
C GLU A 168 14.06 1.81 -7.84
N PHE A 169 13.46 2.95 -7.48
CA PHE A 169 12.64 3.76 -8.39
C PHE A 169 13.46 4.69 -9.29
N LYS A 170 14.74 4.95 -9.00
CA LYS A 170 15.59 5.88 -9.77
C LYS A 170 15.64 5.55 -11.27
N PRO A 171 15.79 4.29 -11.71
CA PRO A 171 15.74 3.91 -13.13
C PRO A 171 14.39 4.18 -13.80
N TYR A 172 13.30 4.30 -13.04
CA TYR A 172 11.94 4.59 -13.53
C TYR A 172 11.55 6.07 -13.38
N MET A 173 12.33 6.84 -12.62
CA MET A 173 12.12 8.27 -12.33
C MET A 173 13.03 9.17 -13.16
N GLU A 174 14.14 8.64 -13.70
CA GLU A 174 14.90 9.32 -14.73
C GLU A 174 14.02 9.36 -15.99
N PRO A 175 13.65 10.56 -16.49
CA PRO A 175 12.95 10.63 -17.75
C PRO A 175 13.85 9.96 -18.79
N THR A 176 13.31 8.99 -19.54
CA THR A 176 13.98 8.39 -20.70
C THR A 176 14.05 9.43 -21.82
N VAL A 177 14.72 10.56 -21.59
CA VAL A 177 14.86 11.64 -22.57
C VAL A 177 15.73 11.18 -23.75
N SER A 178 16.62 10.20 -23.51
CA SER A 178 17.53 9.66 -24.51
C SER A 178 16.85 8.84 -25.62
N SER A 179 15.59 8.44 -25.47
CA SER A 179 14.85 7.73 -26.53
C SER A 179 13.61 8.46 -27.05
N ILE A 180 13.33 9.67 -26.54
CA ILE A 180 12.19 10.49 -27.02
C ILE A 180 12.66 11.67 -27.86
N VAL A 181 13.90 12.14 -27.71
CA VAL A 181 14.41 13.20 -28.59
C VAL A 181 15.10 12.56 -29.80
N GLN A 182 14.31 12.21 -30.82
CA GLN A 182 14.84 12.31 -32.18
C GLN A 182 15.09 13.80 -32.43
N GLU A 183 16.27 14.16 -32.93
CA GLU A 183 16.70 15.56 -33.16
C GLU A 183 15.78 16.37 -34.11
N ASP A 184 14.70 15.75 -34.62
CA ASP A 184 13.74 16.31 -35.56
C ASP A 184 12.39 16.72 -34.92
N ASP A 185 12.25 16.70 -33.60
CA ASP A 185 11.10 17.32 -32.92
C ASP A 185 11.20 18.85 -33.03
N LEU A 186 10.88 19.36 -34.22
CA LEU A 186 10.63 20.75 -34.53
C LEU A 186 9.68 21.30 -33.47
N ILE A 187 10.23 22.10 -32.56
CA ILE A 187 9.43 22.88 -31.62
C ILE A 187 8.60 23.84 -32.46
N PHE A 188 7.36 23.44 -32.78
CA PHE A 188 6.44 24.28 -33.52
C PHE A 188 6.27 25.58 -32.77
N THR A 189 6.53 26.68 -33.46
CA THR A 189 6.18 28.00 -32.92
C THR A 189 4.67 28.03 -32.65
N GLN A 190 4.24 28.83 -31.68
CA GLN A 190 2.82 28.94 -31.31
C GLN A 190 1.92 29.21 -32.52
N SER A 191 2.42 29.93 -33.52
CA SER A 191 1.74 30.21 -34.79
C SER A 191 1.54 28.95 -35.66
N GLN A 192 2.56 28.10 -35.79
CA GLN A 192 2.47 26.88 -36.59
C GLN A 192 1.55 25.84 -35.93
N ASN A 193 1.58 25.77 -34.60
CA ASN A 193 0.67 24.90 -33.85
C ASN A 193 -0.79 25.36 -34.02
N GLN A 194 -1.04 26.68 -34.00
CA GLN A 194 -2.38 27.23 -34.30
C GLN A 194 -2.83 26.93 -35.73
N GLN A 195 -1.95 27.01 -36.73
CA GLN A 195 -2.26 26.65 -38.12
C GLN A 195 -2.64 25.18 -38.25
N TYR A 196 -1.85 24.28 -37.66
CA TYR A 196 -2.13 22.84 -37.68
C TYR A 196 -3.49 22.50 -37.04
N ILE A 197 -3.83 23.13 -35.92
CA ILE A 197 -5.12 22.96 -35.26
C ILE A 197 -6.27 23.46 -36.16
N GLN A 198 -6.08 24.57 -36.87
CA GLN A 198 -7.08 25.11 -37.79
C GLN A 198 -7.28 24.20 -39.01
N GLU A 199 -6.20 23.70 -39.61
CA GLU A 199 -6.26 22.78 -40.74
C GLU A 199 -6.97 21.48 -40.36
N SER A 200 -6.60 20.90 -39.21
CA SER A 200 -7.25 19.70 -38.68
C SER A 200 -8.75 19.92 -38.41
N ARG A 201 -9.13 21.10 -37.89
CA ARG A 201 -10.54 21.47 -37.69
C ARG A 201 -11.30 21.54 -39.01
N ASN A 202 -10.70 22.13 -40.04
CA ASN A 202 -11.32 22.27 -41.36
C ASN A 202 -11.52 20.91 -42.04
N GLU A 203 -10.56 19.99 -41.93
CA GLU A 203 -10.72 18.63 -42.45
C GLU A 203 -11.87 17.87 -41.78
N ILE A 204 -12.01 17.98 -40.46
CA ILE A 204 -13.11 17.34 -39.73
C ILE A 204 -14.46 17.89 -40.19
N LEU A 205 -14.57 19.22 -40.37
CA LEU A 205 -15.80 19.85 -40.84
C LEU A 205 -16.15 19.41 -42.28
N GLN A 206 -15.15 19.28 -43.15
CA GLN A 206 -15.36 18.80 -44.51
C GLN A 206 -15.85 17.34 -44.52
N LYS A 207 -15.24 16.46 -43.72
CA LYS A 207 -15.69 15.06 -43.58
C LYS A 207 -17.14 14.98 -43.08
N TYR A 208 -17.50 15.81 -42.10
CA TYR A 208 -18.87 15.85 -41.57
C TYR A 208 -19.89 16.32 -42.62
N GLN A 209 -19.55 17.33 -43.43
CA GLN A 209 -20.41 17.79 -44.53
C GLN A 209 -20.61 16.71 -45.60
N ILE A 210 -19.53 16.01 -45.98
CA ILE A 210 -19.60 14.88 -46.93
C ILE A 210 -20.52 13.80 -46.38
N GLN A 211 -20.40 13.45 -45.09
CA GLN A 211 -21.26 12.48 -44.45
C GLN A 211 -22.75 12.88 -44.53
N GLN A 212 -23.09 14.12 -44.14
CA GLN A 212 -24.47 14.60 -44.22
C GLN A 212 -25.04 14.59 -45.65
N THR A 213 -24.23 14.96 -46.65
CA THR A 213 -24.67 14.90 -48.06
C THR A 213 -24.88 13.46 -48.53
N THR A 214 -24.01 12.53 -48.14
CA THR A 214 -24.19 11.10 -48.48
C THR A 214 -25.43 10.49 -47.82
N GLU A 215 -25.72 10.85 -46.56
CA GLU A 215 -26.93 10.40 -45.86
C GLU A 215 -28.19 10.95 -46.52
N SER A 216 -28.20 12.22 -46.93
CA SER A 216 -29.30 12.83 -47.67
C SER A 216 -29.54 12.15 -49.03
N LEU A 217 -28.48 11.91 -49.82
CA LEU A 217 -28.58 11.25 -51.11
C LEU A 217 -29.09 9.81 -50.98
N PHE A 218 -28.63 9.10 -49.94
CA PHE A 218 -29.09 7.74 -49.65
C PHE A 218 -30.58 7.71 -49.31
N GLN A 219 -31.05 8.64 -48.49
CA GLN A 219 -32.45 8.77 -48.12
C GLN A 219 -33.33 9.07 -49.34
N GLU A 220 -32.91 10.00 -50.19
CA GLU A 220 -33.60 10.33 -51.44
C GLU A 220 -33.69 9.11 -52.37
N THR A 221 -32.61 8.31 -52.47
CA THR A 221 -32.58 7.10 -53.29
C THR A 221 -33.56 6.03 -52.78
N ILE A 222 -33.68 5.87 -51.45
CA ILE A 222 -34.66 4.96 -50.85
C ILE A 222 -36.08 5.42 -51.16
N GLU A 223 -36.36 6.72 -51.01
CA GLU A 223 -37.68 7.30 -51.27
C GLU A 223 -38.09 7.14 -52.73
N GLN A 224 -37.19 7.42 -53.68
CA GLN A 224 -37.42 7.20 -55.11
C GLN A 224 -37.72 5.73 -55.41
N ARG A 225 -36.97 4.79 -54.81
CA ARG A 225 -37.19 3.35 -55.01
C ARG A 225 -38.53 2.90 -54.42
N GLN A 226 -38.89 3.39 -53.24
CA GLN A 226 -40.19 3.13 -52.61
C GLN A 226 -41.35 3.68 -53.46
N ALA A 227 -41.20 4.89 -54.02
CA ALA A 227 -42.19 5.48 -54.91
C ALA A 227 -42.38 4.66 -56.19
N LEU A 228 -41.29 4.18 -56.80
CA LEU A 228 -41.34 3.27 -57.95
C LEU A 228 -42.04 1.95 -57.60
N TYR A 229 -41.75 1.35 -56.44
CA TYR A 229 -42.47 0.16 -55.98
C TYR A 229 -43.97 0.43 -55.78
N GLN A 230 -44.34 1.53 -55.14
CA GLN A 230 -45.74 1.91 -54.95
C GLN A 230 -46.45 2.15 -56.29
N GLN A 231 -45.75 2.75 -57.26
CA GLN A 231 -46.28 2.95 -58.60
C GLN A 231 -46.46 1.63 -59.35
N MET A 232 -45.47 0.73 -59.32
CA MET A 232 -45.61 -0.61 -59.90
C MET A 232 -46.73 -1.43 -59.25
N VAL A 233 -46.92 -1.31 -57.93
CA VAL A 233 -48.04 -1.96 -57.23
C VAL A 233 -49.38 -1.38 -57.66
N ARG A 234 -49.48 -0.07 -57.92
CA ARG A 234 -50.69 0.57 -58.50
C ARG A 234 -50.92 0.18 -59.96
N ASP A 235 -49.86 0.04 -60.75
CA ASP A 235 -49.97 -0.34 -62.16
C ASP A 235 -50.26 -1.85 -62.32
N ALA A 236 -49.81 -2.68 -61.37
CA ALA A 236 -50.08 -4.12 -61.30
C ALA A 236 -51.42 -4.48 -60.64
N SER A 237 -52.18 -3.51 -60.10
CA SER A 237 -53.58 -3.73 -59.68
C SER A 237 -54.53 -3.77 -60.90
N VAL A 238 -54.27 -4.72 -61.80
CA VAL A 238 -55.25 -5.30 -62.71
C VAL A 238 -55.60 -6.67 -62.14
N ASP A 239 -56.82 -6.77 -61.62
CA ASP A 239 -57.60 -7.96 -61.27
C ASP A 239 -56.84 -9.30 -61.17
N ILE A 240 -56.44 -9.65 -59.94
CA ILE A 240 -56.34 -11.05 -59.52
C ILE A 240 -57.17 -11.18 -58.24
N GLU A 241 -58.46 -11.46 -58.45
CA GLU A 241 -59.20 -12.29 -57.50
C GLU A 241 -58.52 -13.66 -57.52
N ASP A 242 -57.80 -14.01 -56.47
CA ASP A 242 -57.83 -15.36 -55.90
C ASP A 242 -57.05 -15.42 -54.58
N GLU A 243 -57.76 -15.99 -53.61
CA GLU A 243 -57.38 -16.24 -52.22
C GLU A 243 -56.17 -17.19 -52.12
N GLU A 244 -55.37 -17.07 -51.05
CA GLU A 244 -54.56 -18.13 -50.39
C GLU A 244 -53.05 -17.91 -50.16
N ILE A 245 -52.39 -16.82 -50.58
CA ILE A 245 -50.92 -16.71 -50.33
C ILE A 245 -50.54 -15.90 -49.07
N MET A 246 -51.50 -15.27 -48.38
CA MET A 246 -51.25 -14.46 -47.17
C MET A 246 -51.35 -15.25 -45.85
N LYS A 247 -50.99 -16.55 -45.83
CA LYS A 247 -50.84 -17.34 -44.60
C LYS A 247 -49.61 -18.24 -44.64
N SER A 248 -48.43 -17.64 -44.70
CA SER A 248 -47.26 -18.26 -44.07
C SER A 248 -46.51 -17.21 -43.29
N ASN A 249 -46.81 -17.12 -41.98
CA ASN A 249 -45.93 -16.45 -41.03
C ASN A 249 -44.61 -17.20 -41.05
N PHE A 250 -43.65 -16.70 -41.82
CA PHE A 250 -42.29 -17.21 -41.78
C PHE A 250 -41.60 -16.61 -40.54
N ASP A 251 -41.71 -17.32 -39.42
CA ASP A 251 -41.04 -16.97 -38.18
C ASP A 251 -39.55 -17.31 -38.28
N PHE A 252 -38.71 -16.29 -38.42
CA PHE A 252 -37.25 -16.45 -38.47
C PHE A 252 -36.65 -16.92 -37.13
N GLY A 253 -37.42 -16.94 -36.03
CA GLY A 253 -36.95 -17.31 -34.69
C GLY A 253 -36.63 -18.79 -34.48
N GLU A 254 -37.14 -19.70 -35.32
CA GLU A 254 -36.95 -21.14 -35.13
C GLU A 254 -35.65 -21.71 -35.70
N LYS A 255 -34.96 -21.00 -36.61
CA LYS A 255 -33.80 -21.56 -37.33
C LYS A 255 -32.47 -21.54 -36.57
N TYR A 256 -32.37 -20.84 -35.45
CA TYR A 256 -31.14 -20.79 -34.65
C TYR A 256 -31.36 -21.20 -33.19
N LYS A 257 -31.34 -22.51 -32.95
CA LYS A 257 -31.05 -23.07 -31.63
C LYS A 257 -29.64 -23.67 -31.68
N PRO A 258 -28.68 -23.21 -30.87
CA PRO A 258 -27.35 -23.81 -30.84
C PRO A 258 -27.46 -25.27 -30.40
N ARG A 259 -27.00 -26.21 -31.23
CA ARG A 259 -26.98 -27.65 -30.90
C ARG A 259 -25.73 -27.99 -30.09
N LYS A 260 -25.86 -28.82 -29.06
CA LYS A 260 -24.72 -29.48 -28.41
C LYS A 260 -24.01 -30.39 -29.45
N PRO A 261 -22.67 -30.42 -29.48
CA PRO A 261 -21.94 -31.34 -30.35
C PRO A 261 -22.13 -32.80 -29.88
N ASP A 262 -22.43 -33.71 -30.82
CA ASP A 262 -22.80 -35.11 -30.56
C ASP A 262 -21.63 -36.05 -30.19
N TYR A 263 -20.42 -35.53 -29.95
CA TYR A 263 -19.28 -36.37 -29.58
C TYR A 263 -18.44 -35.74 -28.45
N TYR A 264 -18.55 -36.33 -27.25
CA TYR A 264 -17.54 -36.17 -26.21
C TYR A 264 -16.42 -37.19 -26.47
N ASN A 265 -15.23 -36.72 -26.82
CA ASN A 265 -14.03 -37.56 -26.78
C ASN A 265 -13.79 -38.01 -25.33
N ARG A 266 -14.16 -39.25 -25.01
CA ARG A 266 -13.79 -39.89 -23.74
C ARG A 266 -12.33 -40.31 -23.83
N ILE A 267 -11.43 -39.49 -23.29
CA ILE A 267 -10.04 -39.86 -23.08
C ILE A 267 -10.04 -41.01 -22.04
N LYS A 268 -9.70 -42.22 -22.46
CA LYS A 268 -9.43 -43.33 -21.54
C LYS A 268 -8.03 -43.12 -20.96
N CYS A 269 -7.93 -42.70 -19.71
CA CYS A 269 -6.69 -42.81 -18.94
C CYS A 269 -6.51 -44.28 -18.52
N SER A 270 -5.69 -45.01 -19.25
CA SER A 270 -5.16 -46.29 -18.79
C SER A 270 -4.14 -46.00 -17.68
N ILE A 271 -4.52 -46.31 -16.44
CA ILE A 271 -3.57 -46.41 -15.32
C ILE A 271 -2.81 -47.71 -15.54
N LEU A 272 -1.55 -47.62 -15.99
CA LEU A 272 -0.59 -48.71 -15.89
C LEU A 272 -0.15 -48.80 -14.41
N MET A 273 -0.42 -49.95 -13.82
CA MET A 273 0.08 -50.41 -12.54
C MET A 273 1.48 -50.99 -12.72
#